data_AF-A0A3L6RGS3-F1
#
_entry.id   AF-A0A3L6RGS3-F1
#
_cell.length_a   1.000
_cell.length_b   1.000
_cell.length_c   1.000
_cell.angle_alpha   90.00
_cell.angle_beta   90.00
_cell.angle_gamma   90.00
#
_symmetry.space_group_name_H-M   'P 1'
#
loop_
_entity.id
_entity.type
_entity.pdbx_description
1 polymer ?
#
loop_
_entity_poly.entity_id
_entity_poly.type
_entity_poly.pdbx_seq_one_letter_code
_entity_poly.pdbx_strand_id
1 'polypeptide(L)'
;MKHKPHSESEVFMAVLMPFEMSFEVHKHLDRQDWEMFVETPTTEQFLEKREHFKNLHGRITDNHRLGPEGYPGKEKGKWRKEDAAIEEAGSENPWDSFLDA
;
A
#
# COMPACT_ATOMS: atom_id res chain seq x y z
N MET A 1 21.33 23.22 -19.92
CA MET A 1 22.20 22.03 -19.98
C MET A 1 21.31 20.82 -20.21
N LYS A 2 21.51 20.08 -21.31
CA LYS A 2 20.70 18.89 -21.62
C LYS A 2 21.23 17.76 -20.71
N HIS A 3 20.42 17.27 -19.78
CA HIS A 3 20.76 16.05 -19.03
C HIS A 3 20.89 14.91 -20.04
N LYS A 4 22.09 14.33 -20.13
CA LYS A 4 22.34 13.13 -20.91
C LYS A 4 21.48 12.00 -20.30
N PRO A 5 20.64 11.28 -21.06
CA PRO A 5 19.98 10.12 -20.53
C PRO A 5 21.09 9.13 -20.14
N HIS A 6 21.24 8.88 -18.85
CA HIS A 6 22.07 7.76 -18.40
C HIS A 6 21.33 6.53 -18.90
N SER A 7 22.02 5.70 -19.69
CA SER A 7 21.41 4.45 -20.15
C SER A 7 21.01 3.62 -18.93
N GLU A 8 19.94 2.85 -19.04
CA GLU A 8 19.45 2.01 -17.93
C GLU A 8 20.56 1.10 -17.35
N SER A 9 21.56 0.75 -18.17
CA SER A 9 22.76 0.04 -17.76
C SER A 9 23.69 0.82 -16.81
N GLU A 10 23.82 2.14 -16.93
CA GLU A 10 24.64 2.97 -16.02
C GLU A 10 23.97 3.13 -14.66
N VAL A 11 22.63 3.26 -14.63
CA VAL A 11 21.85 3.30 -13.40
C VAL A 11 21.88 1.95 -12.69
N PHE A 12 21.78 0.86 -13.44
CA PHE A 12 21.85 -0.51 -12.93
C PHE A 12 23.22 -0.82 -12.31
N MET A 13 24.32 -0.43 -12.97
CA MET A 13 25.68 -0.61 -12.45
C MET A 13 25.95 0.22 -11.18
N ALA A 14 25.42 1.43 -11.07
CA ALA A 14 25.58 2.27 -9.88
C ALA A 14 24.78 1.76 -8.67
N VAL A 15 23.67 1.04 -8.90
CA VAL A 15 22.85 0.40 -7.85
C VAL A 15 23.43 -0.97 -7.44
N LEU A 16 24.15 -1.64 -8.34
CA LEU A 16 24.77 -2.94 -8.07
C LEU A 16 26.16 -2.88 -7.42
N MET A 17 26.95 -1.82 -7.57
CA MET A 17 28.18 -1.69 -6.78
C MET A 17 27.97 -1.68 -5.24
N PRO A 18 26.86 -1.15 -4.69
CA PRO A 18 26.50 -1.34 -3.28
C PRO A 18 25.99 -2.75 -2.90
N PHE A 19 25.72 -3.65 -3.87
CA PHE A 19 25.15 -4.98 -3.62
C PHE A 19 26.16 -5.99 -3.06
N GLU A 20 27.44 -5.93 -3.43
CA GLU A 20 28.43 -6.83 -2.82
C GLU A 20 28.75 -6.43 -1.37
N MET A 21 28.79 -5.12 -1.09
CA MET A 21 29.05 -4.62 0.27
C MET A 21 27.85 -4.76 1.23
N SER A 22 26.63 -4.95 0.71
CA SER A 22 25.43 -5.06 1.55
C SER A 22 25.46 -6.32 2.42
N PHE A 23 25.98 -7.44 1.93
CA PHE A 23 26.13 -8.68 2.72
C PHE A 23 27.30 -8.63 3.70
N GLU A 24 28.32 -7.82 3.43
CA GLU A 24 29.43 -7.60 4.36
C GLU A 24 28.99 -6.78 5.59
N VAL A 25 28.14 -5.78 5.37
CA VAL A 25 27.57 -4.91 6.42
C VAL A 25 26.38 -5.59 7.12
N HIS A 26 25.52 -6.26 6.36
CA HIS A 26 24.31 -6.90 6.86
C HIS A 26 24.45 -8.43 6.86
N LYS A 27 25.24 -8.93 7.81
CA LYS A 27 25.56 -10.37 7.96
C LYS A 27 24.35 -11.30 8.20
N HIS A 28 23.18 -10.73 8.47
CA HIS A 28 21.93 -11.47 8.67
C HIS A 28 21.11 -11.60 7.37
N LEU A 29 21.51 -10.92 6.30
CA LEU A 29 20.90 -11.10 4.99
C LEU A 29 21.45 -12.38 4.38
N ASP A 30 20.58 -13.35 4.19
CA ASP A 30 20.90 -14.52 3.39
C ASP A 30 20.84 -14.15 1.90
N ARG A 31 21.83 -14.63 1.15
CA ARG A 31 21.94 -14.31 -0.29
C ARG A 31 20.80 -14.91 -1.08
N GLN A 32 20.37 -16.11 -0.74
CA GLN A 32 19.28 -16.80 -1.43
C GLN A 32 17.94 -16.09 -1.16
N ASP A 33 17.69 -15.69 0.08
CA ASP A 33 16.49 -14.90 0.42
C ASP A 33 16.47 -13.56 -0.32
N TRP A 34 17.64 -12.92 -0.45
CA TRP A 34 17.75 -11.67 -1.19
C TRP A 34 17.51 -11.83 -2.69
N GLU A 35 18.10 -12.85 -3.32
CA GLU A 35 17.86 -13.17 -4.73
C GLU A 35 16.38 -13.46 -4.97
N MET A 36 15.75 -14.27 -4.10
CA MET A 36 14.31 -14.52 -4.14
C MET A 36 13.50 -13.22 -3.99
N PHE A 37 13.89 -12.31 -3.09
CA PHE A 37 13.25 -11.01 -2.93
C PHE A 37 13.37 -10.14 -4.19
N VAL A 38 14.55 -10.13 -4.84
CA VAL A 38 14.79 -9.37 -6.08
C VAL A 38 13.95 -9.92 -7.24
N GLU A 39 13.75 -11.24 -7.30
CA GLU A 39 12.94 -11.88 -8.34
C GLU A 39 11.43 -11.79 -8.07
N THR A 40 11.02 -11.67 -6.80
CA THR A 40 9.61 -11.65 -6.37
C THR A 40 8.72 -10.69 -7.19
N PRO A 41 9.14 -9.45 -7.53
CA PRO A 41 8.32 -8.52 -8.32
C PRO A 41 8.01 -8.97 -9.74
N THR A 42 8.73 -9.95 -10.27
CA THR A 42 8.54 -10.51 -11.62
C THR A 42 7.54 -11.67 -11.64
N THR A 43 7.22 -12.23 -10.47
CA THR A 43 6.26 -13.34 -10.36
C THR A 43 4.83 -12.88 -10.66
N GLU A 44 4.07 -13.73 -11.35
CA GLU A 44 2.68 -13.46 -11.71
C GLU A 44 1.82 -13.16 -10.47
N GLN A 45 1.99 -13.96 -9.41
CA GLN A 45 1.29 -13.75 -8.13
C GLN A 45 1.55 -12.37 -7.53
N PHE A 46 2.79 -11.87 -7.59
CA PHE A 46 3.10 -10.53 -7.10
C PHE A 46 2.46 -9.45 -7.96
N LEU A 47 2.47 -9.61 -9.28
CA LEU A 47 1.86 -8.66 -10.21
C LEU A 47 0.34 -8.58 -10.01
N GLU A 48 -0.34 -9.73 -9.89
CA GLU A 48 -1.77 -9.80 -9.58
C GLU A 48 -2.08 -9.11 -8.25
N LYS A 49 -1.31 -9.42 -7.21
CA LYS A 49 -1.49 -8.82 -5.87
C LYS A 49 -1.24 -7.32 -5.89
N ARG A 50 -0.21 -6.87 -6.60
CA ARG A 50 0.10 -5.43 -6.80
C ARG A 50 -1.07 -4.72 -7.46
N GLU A 51 -1.64 -5.30 -8.50
CA GLU A 51 -2.76 -4.70 -9.22
C GLU A 51 -4.03 -4.68 -8.36
N HIS A 52 -4.30 -5.75 -7.62
CA HIS A 52 -5.38 -5.81 -6.63
C HIS A 52 -5.28 -4.65 -5.61
N PHE A 53 -4.11 -4.45 -5.00
CA PHE A 53 -3.92 -3.38 -4.01
C PHE A 53 -3.94 -1.97 -4.61
N LYS A 54 -3.44 -1.78 -5.84
CA LYS A 54 -3.61 -0.51 -6.55
C LYS A 54 -5.08 -0.18 -6.77
N ASN A 55 -5.88 -1.15 -7.18
CA ASN A 55 -7.30 -0.98 -7.38
C ASN A 55 -8.04 -0.69 -6.06
N LEU A 56 -7.68 -1.36 -4.97
CA LEU A 56 -8.20 -1.02 -3.64
C LEU A 56 -7.85 0.42 -3.24
N HIS A 57 -6.59 0.83 -3.39
CA HIS A 57 -6.17 2.18 -3.07
C HIS A 57 -6.89 3.23 -3.94
N GLY A 58 -7.10 2.95 -5.24
CA GLY A 58 -7.85 3.83 -6.13
C GLY A 58 -9.34 3.97 -5.77
N ARG A 59 -9.93 2.95 -5.13
CA ARG A 59 -11.31 3.00 -4.61
C ARG A 59 -11.44 3.82 -3.34
N ILE A 60 -10.35 4.00 -2.60
CA ILE A 60 -10.34 4.81 -1.39
C ILE A 60 -10.14 6.28 -1.79
N THR A 61 -11.24 6.98 -2.05
CA THR A 61 -11.25 8.42 -2.36
C THR A 61 -11.17 9.29 -1.11
N ASP A 62 -11.32 8.69 0.06
CA ASP A 62 -11.31 9.39 1.33
C ASP A 62 -9.90 9.64 1.85
N ASN A 63 -9.67 10.88 2.27
CA ASN A 63 -8.51 11.20 3.07
C ASN A 63 -8.60 10.47 4.42
N HIS A 64 -7.74 9.47 4.63
CA HIS A 64 -7.57 8.75 5.90
C HIS A 64 -7.16 9.65 7.08
N ARG A 65 -6.92 10.94 6.82
CA ARG A 65 -6.77 11.92 7.89
C ARG A 65 -8.10 12.05 8.62
N LEU A 66 -8.08 11.70 9.90
CA LEU A 66 -9.20 11.89 10.82
C LEU A 66 -9.58 13.38 10.99
N GLY A 67 -8.71 14.30 10.54
CA GLY A 67 -8.87 15.73 10.78
C GLY A 67 -8.41 16.10 12.20
N PRO A 68 -8.43 17.39 12.55
CA PRO A 68 -7.97 17.89 13.84
C PRO A 68 -8.77 17.33 15.03
N GLU A 69 -10.02 16.94 14.81
CA GLU A 69 -10.89 16.40 15.87
C GLU A 69 -10.80 14.87 16.01
N GLY A 70 -10.00 14.19 15.18
CA GLY A 70 -9.86 12.74 15.26
C GLY A 70 -11.16 11.99 14.90
N TYR A 71 -11.33 10.81 15.47
CA TYR A 71 -12.53 9.97 15.30
C TYR A 71 -13.85 10.68 15.68
N PRO A 72 -13.94 11.44 16.79
CA PRO A 72 -15.16 12.18 17.13
C PRO A 72 -15.66 13.12 16.03
N GLY A 73 -14.74 13.77 15.29
CA GLY A 73 -15.10 14.66 14.18
C GLY A 73 -15.65 13.90 12.96
N LYS A 74 -15.08 12.72 12.67
CA LYS A 74 -15.56 11.84 11.60
C LYS A 74 -16.92 11.23 11.91
N GLU A 75 -17.13 10.78 13.15
CA GLU A 75 -18.40 10.22 13.62
C GLU A 75 -19.54 11.23 13.48
N LYS A 76 -19.35 12.45 14.00
CA LYS A 76 -20.37 13.52 13.95
C LYS A 76 -20.62 14.04 12.54
N GLY A 77 -19.61 14.04 11.68
CA GLY A 77 -19.67 14.65 10.36
C GLY A 77 -20.12 13.70 9.26
N LYS A 78 -19.34 12.65 9.03
CA LYS A 78 -19.45 11.80 7.84
C LYS A 78 -20.22 10.52 8.16
N TRP A 79 -19.82 9.79 9.21
CA TRP A 79 -20.37 8.46 9.49
C TRP A 79 -21.86 8.50 9.83
N ARG A 80 -22.31 9.42 10.69
CA ARG A 80 -23.76 9.57 10.97
C ARG A 80 -24.61 9.89 9.73
N LYS A 81 -24.05 10.56 8.72
CA LYS A 81 -24.77 10.84 7.46
C LYS A 81 -24.81 9.62 6.56
N GLU A 82 -23.73 8.83 6.54
CA GLU A 82 -23.69 7.57 5.82
C GLU A 82 -24.64 6.54 6.44
N ASP A 83 -24.66 6.43 7.77
CA ASP A 83 -25.59 5.56 8.49
C ASP A 83 -27.05 5.94 8.21
N ALA A 84 -27.38 7.24 8.26
CA ALA A 84 -28.73 7.71 7.93
C ALA A 84 -29.13 7.44 6.46
N ALA A 85 -28.17 7.53 5.52
CA ALA A 85 -28.43 7.21 4.12
C ALA A 85 -28.61 5.70 3.87
N ILE A 86 -27.90 4.85 4.61
CA ILE A 86 -28.06 3.40 4.60
C ILE A 86 -29.44 3.01 5.16
N GLU A 87 -29.86 3.66 6.24
CA GLU A 87 -31.20 3.47 6.83
C GLU A 87 -32.31 3.92 5.87
N GLU A 88 -32.17 5.10 5.24
CA GLU A 88 -33.12 5.62 4.25
C GLU A 88 -33.22 4.72 3.01
N ALA A 89 -32.11 4.12 2.59
CA ALA A 89 -32.07 3.16 1.49
C ALA A 89 -32.72 1.80 1.84
N GLY A 90 -33.12 1.58 3.11
CA GLY A 90 -33.68 0.33 3.60
C GLY A 90 -32.68 -0.83 3.57
N SER A 91 -31.38 -0.53 3.49
CA SER A 91 -30.31 -1.53 3.52
C SER A 91 -29.96 -1.87 4.96
N GLU A 92 -29.87 -3.17 5.26
CA GLU A 92 -29.44 -3.64 6.57
C GLU A 92 -27.98 -3.24 6.81
N ASN A 93 -27.71 -2.61 7.95
CA ASN A 93 -26.35 -2.26 8.34
C ASN A 93 -25.61 -3.55 8.74
N PRO A 94 -24.52 -3.95 8.05
CA PRO A 94 -23.82 -5.19 8.36
C PRO A 94 -23.25 -5.23 9.78
N TRP A 95 -23.04 -4.06 10.41
CA TRP A 95 -22.48 -3.94 11.75
C TRP A 95 -23.50 -4.21 12.87
N ASP A 96 -24.80 -4.12 12.58
CA ASP A 96 -25.86 -4.40 13.58
C ASP A 96 -25.81 -5.86 14.04
N SER A 97 -25.36 -6.77 13.16
CA SER A 97 -25.17 -8.19 13.47
C SER A 97 -24.08 -8.47 14.52
N PHE A 98 -23.28 -7.47 14.88
CA PHE A 98 -22.19 -7.59 15.87
C PHE A 98 -22.48 -6.85 17.18
N LEU A 99 -23.65 -6.23 17.35
CA LEU A 99 -24.01 -5.47 18.56
C LEU A 99 -24.54 -6.36 19.71
N ASP A 100 -24.78 -7.65 19.47
CA ASP A 100 -25.29 -8.62 20.45
C ASP A 100 -24.20 -9.51 21.12
N ALA A 101 -22.94 -9.08 21.14
CA ALA A 101 -21.81 -9.84 21.72
C ALA A 101 -21.23 -9.20 23.00
#